data_AF-A0A4P5YBR4-F1
#
_entry.id   AF-A0A4P5YBR4-F1
#
_cell.length_a   1.000
_cell.length_b   1.000
_cell.length_c   1.000
_cell.angle_alpha   90.00
_cell.angle_beta   90.00
_cell.angle_gamma   90.00
#
_symmetry.space_group_name_H-M   'P 1'
#
loop_
_entity.id
_entity.type
_entity.pdbx_description
1 polymer ?
#
loop_
_entity_poly.entity_id
_entity_poly.type
_entity_poly.pdbx_seq_one_letter_code
_entity_poly.pdbx_strand_id
1 'polypeptide(L)' 'MWAHLEQIGDDPQVGVPVGWTNGVHRLLAHRFPYHIIYLAERPAVIILIRHARRDPSTLRRDIRKRLRQRT' A
#
# COMPACT_ATOMS: atom_id res chain seq x y z
N MET A 1 -9.98 2.35 -9.10
CA MET A 1 -8.96 3.07 -8.31
C MET A 1 -9.63 3.87 -7.21
N TRP A 2 -10.51 4.82 -7.54
CA TRP A 2 -11.23 5.64 -6.54
C TRP A 2 -11.96 4.82 -5.45
N ALA A 3 -12.78 3.84 -5.84
CA ALA A 3 -13.48 2.95 -4.90
C ALA A 3 -12.54 2.19 -3.92
N HIS A 4 -11.28 1.94 -4.30
CA HIS A 4 -10.33 1.28 -3.40
C HIS A 4 -9.75 2.25 -2.37
N LEU A 5 -9.64 3.53 -2.71
CA LEU A 5 -9.24 4.57 -1.76
C LEU A 5 -10.35 4.86 -0.76
N GLU A 6 -11.60 4.88 -1.21
CA GLU A 6 -12.78 4.96 -0.33
C GLU A 6 -12.80 3.77 0.64
N GLN A 7 -12.65 2.54 0.13
CA GLN A 7 -12.58 1.34 0.96
C GLN A 7 -11.45 1.39 2.01
N ILE A 8 -10.28 1.92 1.66
CA ILE A 8 -9.16 2.14 2.60
C ILE A 8 -9.48 3.23 3.63
N GLY A 9 -10.20 4.27 3.23
CA GLY A 9 -10.64 5.35 4.11
C GLY A 9 -11.64 4.85 5.16
N ASP A 10 -12.61 4.03 4.73
CA ASP A 10 -13.64 3.45 5.59
C ASP A 10 -13.04 2.40 6.55
N ASP A 11 -12.19 1.51 6.02
CA ASP A 11 -11.49 0.49 6.77
C ASP A 11 -10.00 0.41 6.38
N PRO A 12 -9.08 1.02 7.15
CA PRO A 12 -7.66 0.91 6.90
C PRO A 12 -7.13 -0.54 6.98
N GLN A 13 -7.82 -1.46 7.66
CA GLN A 13 -7.37 -2.85 7.79
C GLN A 13 -7.78 -3.75 6.61
N VAL A 14 -8.52 -3.21 5.63
CA VAL A 14 -9.11 -3.97 4.51
C VAL A 14 -8.10 -4.67 3.60
N GLY A 15 -6.88 -4.17 3.54
CA GLY A 15 -5.78 -4.73 2.75
C GLY A 15 -5.03 -5.83 3.47
N VAL A 16 -4.22 -6.58 2.72
CA VAL A 16 -3.38 -7.65 3.26
C VAL A 16 -2.12 -7.06 3.91
N PRO A 17 -1.75 -7.42 5.14
CA PRO A 17 -0.53 -6.93 5.77
C PRO A 17 0.72 -7.37 4.98
N VAL A 18 1.70 -6.46 4.88
CA VAL A 18 3.00 -6.74 4.29
C VAL A 18 3.90 -7.34 5.36
N GLY A 19 4.10 -8.66 5.33
CA GLY A 19 4.66 -9.45 6.45
C GLY A 19 6.07 -9.13 6.96
N TRP A 20 6.76 -8.10 6.47
CA TRP A 20 8.09 -7.69 6.94
C TRP A 20 8.14 -6.27 7.50
N THR A 21 6.99 -5.61 7.68
CA THR A 21 6.88 -4.27 8.28
C THR A 21 5.51 -4.09 8.92
N ASN A 22 5.48 -3.61 10.17
CA ASN A 22 4.23 -3.43 10.89
C ASN A 22 3.42 -2.25 10.32
N GLY A 23 2.10 -2.39 10.33
CA GLY A 23 1.15 -1.36 9.92
C GLY A 23 1.11 -1.07 8.42
N VAL A 24 1.95 -1.69 7.58
CA VAL A 24 1.88 -1.52 6.13
C VAL A 24 0.99 -2.60 5.53
N HIS A 25 -0.03 -2.18 4.79
CA HIS A 25 -0.96 -3.06 4.09
C HIS A 25 -0.84 -2.86 2.59
N ARG A 26 -1.24 -3.88 1.83
CA ARG A 26 -1.36 -3.86 0.38
C ARG A 26 -2.77 -4.23 -0.05
N LEU A 27 -3.29 -3.51 -1.03
CA LEU A 27 -4.56 -3.83 -1.68
C LEU A 27 -4.30 -3.98 -3.19
N LEU A 28 -4.77 -5.07 -3.79
CA LEU A 28 -4.65 -5.30 -5.23
C LEU A 28 -5.86 -4.73 -5.95
N ALA A 29 -5.64 -3.74 -6.81
CA ALA A 29 -6.71 -3.10 -7.53
C ALA A 29 -7.11 -3.86 -8.81
N HIS A 30 -7.55 -5.13 -8.71
CA HIS A 30 -7.68 -6.12 -9.80
C HIS A 30 -8.04 -5.65 -11.22
N ARG A 31 -8.90 -4.63 -11.38
CA ARG A 31 -9.26 -4.05 -12.70
C ARG A 31 -8.07 -3.39 -13.41
N PHE A 32 -7.05 -2.97 -12.67
CA PHE A 32 -5.77 -2.50 -13.17
C PHE A 32 -4.70 -3.17 -12.29
N PRO A 33 -3.77 -3.98 -12.81
CA PRO A 33 -2.86 -4.78 -11.99
C PRO A 33 -1.86 -3.90 -11.23
N TYR A 34 -2.32 -3.17 -10.22
CA TYR A 34 -1.61 -2.22 -9.39
C TYR A 34 -1.82 -2.60 -7.92
N HIS A 35 -0.73 -2.56 -7.16
CA HIS A 35 -0.78 -2.57 -5.71
C HIS A 35 -0.88 -1.15 -5.20
N ILE A 36 -1.87 -0.90 -4.35
CA ILE A 36 -1.91 0.25 -3.45
C ILE A 36 -1.25 -0.20 -2.16
N ILE A 37 -0.19 0.47 -1.75
CA ILE A 37 0.51 0.19 -0.50
C ILE A 37 0.40 1.41 0.39
N TYR A 38 0.02 1.16 1.64
CA TYR A 38 -0.41 2.21 2.55
C TYR A 38 -0.16 1.80 4.01
N LEU A 39 -0.13 2.79 4.91
CA LEU A 39 -0.17 2.57 6.35
C LEU A 39 -1.62 2.44 6.80
N ALA A 40 -1.94 1.34 7.48
CA ALA A 40 -3.25 1.04 8.05
C ALA A 40 -3.46 1.76 9.39
N GLU A 41 -3.27 3.07 9.38
CA GLU A 41 -3.55 4.01 10.47
C GLU A 41 -4.81 4.82 10.15
N ARG A 42 -5.31 5.64 11.09
CA ARG A 42 -6.42 6.57 10.84
C ARG A 42 -5.92 8.02 10.96
N PRO A 43 -5.98 8.83 9.90
CA PRO A 43 -6.35 8.49 8.52
C PRO A 43 -5.29 7.60 7.83
N ALA A 44 -5.71 6.72 6.93
CA ALA A 44 -4.78 5.85 6.21
C ALA A 44 -3.85 6.68 5.32
N VAL A 45 -2.59 6.29 5.23
CA VAL A 45 -1.59 7.03 4.42
C VAL A 45 -1.07 6.19 3.28
N ILE A 46 -1.35 6.62 2.06
CA ILE A 46 -0.87 5.97 0.85
C ILE A 46 0.65 6.16 0.74
N ILE A 47 1.38 5.05 0.84
CA ILE A 47 2.84 5.03 0.70
C ILE A 47 3.18 5.08 -0.77
N LEU A 48 2.62 4.19 -1.61
CA LEU A 48 2.88 4.15 -3.05
C LEU A 48 1.81 3.35 -3.80
N ILE A 49 1.67 3.64 -5.09
CA ILE A 49 0.85 2.87 -6.04
C ILE A 49 1.79 2.38 -7.15
N ARG A 50 1.81 1.07 -7.42
CA ARG A 50 2.72 0.48 -8.42
C ARG A 50 2.08 -0.66 -9.18
N HIS A 51 2.54 -0.92 -10.40
CA HIS A 51 2.10 -2.07 -11.19
C HIS A 51 2.60 -3.40 -10.57
N ALA A 52 1.69 -4.32 -10.28
CA ALA A 52 1.95 -5.58 -9.59
C ALA A 52 2.90 -6.53 -10.36
N ARG A 53 2.88 -6.47 -11.70
CA ARG A 53 3.64 -7.41 -12.55
C ARG A 53 4.96 -6.89 -13.10
N ARG A 54 5.20 -5.57 -13.11
CA ARG A 54 6.35 -5.01 -13.82
C ARG A 54 7.64 -5.07 -13.02
N ASP A 55 7.55 -5.05 -11.69
CA ASP A 55 8.75 -4.94 -10.87
C ASP A 55 8.48 -5.37 -9.41
N PRO A 56 8.49 -6.66 -9.05
CA PRO A 56 8.21 -7.08 -7.67
C PRO A 56 9.41 -6.95 -6.71
N SER A 57 10.65 -6.95 -7.22
CA SER A 57 11.87 -7.05 -6.40
C SER A 57 12.25 -5.76 -5.66
N THR A 58 11.86 -4.60 -6.20
CA THR A 58 12.20 -3.27 -5.64
C THR A 58 11.24 -2.82 -4.52
N LEU A 59 10.13 -3.54 -4.32
CA LEU A 59 9.05 -3.15 -3.41
C LEU A 59 9.51 -2.84 -1.99
N ARG A 60 10.34 -3.72 -1.44
CA ARG A 60 10.84 -3.59 -0.07
C ARG A 60 11.71 -2.36 0.10
N ARG A 61 12.55 -2.06 -0.89
CA ARG A 61 13.44 -0.91 -0.90
C ARG A 61 12.65 0.39 -0.98
N ASP A 62 11.65 0.45 -1.86
CA ASP A 62 10.86 1.67 -2.09
C ASP A 62 10.03 2.05 -0.86
N ILE A 63 9.34 1.07 -0.25
CA ILE A 63 8.56 1.30 0.98
C ILE A 63 9.47 1.80 2.10
N ARG A 64 10.62 1.14 2.33
CA ARG A 64 11.58 1.57 3.37
C ARG A 64 12.09 2.98 3.13
N LYS A 65 12.40 3.32 1.87
CA LYS A 65 12.84 4.68 1.50
C LYS A 65 11.77 5.72 1.84
N ARG A 66 10.51 5.45 1.49
CA ARG A 66 9.40 6.37 1.76
C ARG A 66 9.07 6.50 3.25
N LEU A 67 9.11 5.40 4.00
CA LEU A 67 8.90 5.43 5.45
C LEU A 67 9.98 6.26 6.17
N ARG A 68 11.26 6.13 5.76
CA ARG A 68 12.36 6.95 6.30
C ARG A 68 12.20 8.44 6.02
N GLN A 69 11.66 8.82 4.85
CA GLN A 69 11.43 10.22 4.49
C GLN A 69 10.30 10.88 5.28
N ARG A 70 9.51 10.09 6.02
CA ARG A 70 8.38 10.56 6.81
C ARG A 70 8.73 10.75 8.29
N THR A 71 9.90 10.27 8.72
CA THR A 71 10.45 10.45 10.09
C THR A 71 11.30 11.71 10.10
#